data_AF-A0A552LYP6-F1
#
_entry.id   AF-A0A552LYP6-F1
#
_cell.length_a   1.000
_cell.length_b   1.000
_cell.length_c   1.000
_cell.angle_alpha   90.00
_cell.angle_beta   90.00
_cell.angle_gamma   90.00
#
_symmetry.space_group_name_H-M   'P 1'
#
loop_
_entity.id
_entity.type
_entity.pdbx_description
1 polymer ?
#
loop_
_entity_poly.entity_id
_entity_poly.type
_entity_poly.pdbx_seq_one_letter_code
_entity_poly.pdbx_strand_id
1 'polypeptide(L)'
;MPCQFGAAINAPLAFTRAANSTTTNINTIVTNVFTDANGATAGNQALGTNSAVLVRANTATYLIINDGTLGFQSANDLVINLTGLTGTLPALGPIAVNSFFV
;
A
#
# COMPACT_ATOMS: atom_id res chain seq x y z
N MET A 1 8.74 3.52 -27.10
CA MET A 1 8.33 3.49 -25.68
C MET A 1 6.93 4.11 -25.64
N PRO A 2 5.84 3.38 -25.37
CA PRO A 2 4.63 4.07 -24.96
C PRO A 2 4.92 4.62 -23.56
N CYS A 3 5.11 5.93 -23.46
CA CYS A 3 5.00 6.60 -22.18
C CYS A 3 3.52 6.55 -21.78
N GLN A 4 3.24 6.07 -20.57
CA GLN A 4 1.92 6.25 -19.98
C GLN A 4 1.79 7.73 -19.64
N PHE A 5 1.17 8.50 -20.53
CA PHE A 5 0.60 9.79 -20.13
C PHE A 5 -0.40 9.52 -19.02
N GLY A 6 -0.45 10.40 -18.03
CA GLY A 6 -1.34 10.30 -16.88
C GLY A 6 -2.80 10.27 -17.33
N ALA A 7 -3.28 9.10 -17.72
CA ALA A 7 -4.66 8.73 -17.48
C ALA A 7 -4.88 8.97 -15.98
N ALA A 8 -6.00 9.60 -15.63
CA ALA A 8 -6.36 9.77 -14.23
C ALA A 8 -6.14 8.41 -13.55
N ILE A 9 -5.20 8.35 -12.61
CA ILE A 9 -5.14 7.21 -11.70
C ILE A 9 -6.43 7.37 -10.90
N ASN A 10 -7.48 6.67 -11.34
CA ASN A 10 -8.70 6.57 -10.56
C ASN A 10 -8.29 6.20 -9.14
N ALA A 11 -9.01 6.72 -8.15
CA ALA A 11 -8.77 6.33 -6.77
C ALA A 11 -8.67 4.79 -6.68
N PRO A 12 -7.76 4.26 -5.85
CA PRO A 12 -7.61 2.81 -5.70
C PRO A 12 -8.96 2.15 -5.44
N LEU A 13 -9.22 0.99 -6.06
CA LEU A 13 -10.45 0.22 -5.87
C LEU A 13 -10.61 -0.23 -4.41
N ALA A 14 -9.48 -0.50 -3.75
CA ALA A 14 -9.43 -0.85 -2.35
C ALA A 14 -8.30 -0.10 -1.66
N PHE A 15 -8.53 0.26 -0.40
CA PHE A 15 -7.52 0.79 0.49
C PHE A 15 -7.57 0.01 1.80
N THR A 16 -6.42 -0.41 2.30
CA THR A 16 -6.33 -1.22 3.52
C THR A 16 -5.12 -0.82 4.35
N ARG A 17 -5.16 -1.11 5.64
CA ARG A 17 -4.00 -1.01 6.53
C ARG A 17 -3.44 -2.38 6.85
N ALA A 18 -2.20 -2.60 6.44
CA ALA A 18 -1.47 -3.82 6.77
C ALA A 18 -1.04 -3.83 8.24
N ALA A 19 -0.68 -5.02 8.74
CA ALA A 19 -0.07 -5.17 10.05
C ALA A 19 1.20 -4.32 10.15
N ASN A 20 1.55 -3.89 11.35
CA ASN A 20 2.81 -3.18 11.55
C ASN A 20 3.97 -4.12 11.21
N SER A 21 4.98 -3.58 10.51
CA SER A 21 6.19 -4.31 10.18
C SER A 21 7.30 -3.99 11.18
N THR A 22 8.01 -5.02 11.64
CA THR A 22 9.16 -4.88 12.55
C THR A 22 10.48 -4.69 11.80
N THR A 23 10.50 -4.93 10.49
CA THR A 23 11.69 -4.72 9.65
C THR A 23 11.80 -3.26 9.20
N THR A 24 13.02 -2.82 8.91
CA THR A 24 13.33 -1.54 8.28
C THR A 24 13.65 -1.67 6.78
N ASN A 25 13.77 -2.90 6.26
CA ASN A 25 14.08 -3.15 4.85
C ASN A 25 12.81 -2.97 4.00
N ILE A 26 12.83 -1.96 3.12
CA ILE A 26 11.66 -1.62 2.29
C ILE A 26 11.26 -2.74 1.32
N ASN A 27 12.21 -3.49 0.77
CA ASN A 27 11.88 -4.60 -0.13
C ASN A 27 11.12 -5.69 0.62
N THR A 28 11.52 -6.00 1.85
CA THR A 28 10.79 -6.95 2.70
C THR A 28 9.39 -6.43 3.06
N ILE A 29 9.26 -5.14 3.37
CA ILE A 29 7.95 -4.53 3.65
C ILE A 29 7.03 -4.66 2.44
N VAL A 30 7.51 -4.30 1.25
CA VAL A 30 6.75 -4.40 -0.01
C VAL A 30 6.34 -5.85 -0.27
N THR A 31 7.27 -6.81 -0.22
CA THR A 31 6.95 -8.24 -0.40
C THR A 31 5.88 -8.71 0.57
N ASN A 32 5.96 -8.31 1.84
CA ASN A 32 4.99 -8.69 2.85
C ASN A 32 3.61 -8.12 2.56
N VAL A 33 3.49 -6.83 2.23
CA VAL A 33 2.16 -6.24 1.97
C VAL A 33 1.53 -6.73 0.66
N PHE A 34 2.33 -7.13 -0.33
CA PHE A 34 1.80 -7.76 -1.54
C PHE A 34 1.35 -9.20 -1.30
N THR A 35 1.86 -9.85 -0.27
CA THR A 35 1.41 -11.19 0.16
C THR A 35 0.20 -11.12 1.09
N ASP A 36 0.21 -10.14 2.00
CA ASP A 36 -0.82 -9.88 2.99
C ASP A 36 -0.98 -8.37 3.23
N ALA A 37 -1.98 -7.79 2.56
CA ALA A 37 -2.32 -6.38 2.63
C ALA A 37 -3.26 -6.05 3.80
N ASN A 38 -3.94 -7.05 4.37
CA ASN A 38 -4.96 -6.86 5.40
C ASN A 38 -4.44 -7.32 6.76
N GLY A 39 -3.98 -6.37 7.57
CA GLY A 39 -3.47 -6.68 8.90
C GLY A 39 -4.50 -7.15 9.92
N ALA A 40 -5.80 -7.13 9.61
CA ALA A 40 -6.87 -7.51 10.53
C ALA A 40 -7.29 -8.98 10.40
N THR A 41 -7.05 -9.61 9.26
CA THR A 41 -7.39 -11.02 9.01
C THR A 41 -6.12 -11.84 8.93
N ALA A 42 -6.11 -13.05 9.49
CA ALA A 42 -4.96 -13.93 9.33
C ALA A 42 -4.96 -14.59 7.95
N GLY A 43 -3.78 -14.72 7.33
CA GLY A 43 -3.56 -15.44 6.07
C GLY A 43 -3.11 -14.53 4.94
N ASN A 44 -2.91 -15.10 3.74
CA ASN A 44 -2.37 -14.35 2.60
C ASN A 44 -3.49 -13.61 1.85
N GLN A 45 -3.83 -12.40 2.28
CA GLN A 45 -4.70 -11.49 1.55
C GLN A 45 -3.87 -10.60 0.61
N ALA A 46 -3.49 -11.15 -0.54
CA ALA A 46 -2.63 -10.44 -1.50
C ALA A 46 -3.20 -9.07 -1.89
N LEU A 47 -2.32 -8.09 -2.07
CA LEU A 47 -2.72 -6.76 -2.54
C LEU A 47 -3.26 -6.87 -3.98
N GLY A 48 -4.55 -6.57 -4.15
CA GLY A 48 -5.20 -6.58 -5.46
C GLY A 48 -4.61 -5.55 -6.43
N THR A 49 -4.95 -5.68 -7.71
CA THR A 49 -4.66 -4.66 -8.73
C THR A 49 -5.39 -3.36 -8.41
N ASN A 50 -4.83 -2.21 -8.79
CA ASN A 50 -5.39 -0.89 -8.53
C ASN A 50 -5.81 -0.72 -7.06
N SER A 51 -4.96 -1.12 -6.12
CA SER A 51 -5.23 -1.10 -4.69
C SER A 51 -4.10 -0.45 -3.93
N ALA A 52 -4.42 0.14 -2.79
CA ALA A 52 -3.46 0.81 -1.92
C ALA A 52 -3.38 0.16 -0.55
N VAL A 53 -2.20 0.21 0.05
CA VAL A 53 -1.95 -0.26 1.41
C VAL A 53 -1.12 0.75 2.20
N LEU A 54 -1.58 1.03 3.42
CA LEU A 54 -0.84 1.81 4.39
C LEU A 54 -0.17 0.85 5.38
N VAL A 55 1.14 0.98 5.55
CA VAL A 55 1.92 0.14 6.47
C VAL A 55 2.81 0.99 7.34
N ARG A 56 2.84 0.68 8.63
CA ARG A 56 3.79 1.25 9.59
C ARG A 56 4.90 0.26 9.82
N ALA A 57 6.10 0.63 9.40
CA ALA A 57 7.35 -0.05 9.72
C ALA A 57 7.92 0.49 11.04
N ASN A 58 9.00 -0.12 11.51
CA ASN A 58 9.63 0.21 12.79
C ASN A 58 9.98 1.72 12.92
N THR A 59 10.52 2.31 11.86
CA THR A 59 10.97 3.72 11.84
C THR A 59 10.30 4.56 10.75
N ALA A 60 9.37 3.98 10.00
CA ALA A 60 8.81 4.61 8.81
C ALA A 60 7.36 4.26 8.60
N THR A 61 6.64 5.08 7.84
CA THR A 61 5.30 4.76 7.36
C THR A 61 5.34 4.82 5.85
N TYR A 62 4.73 3.84 5.19
CA TYR A 62 4.68 3.79 3.73
C TYR A 62 3.24 3.69 3.25
N LEU A 63 2.93 4.44 2.20
CA LEU A 63 1.77 4.21 1.35
C LEU A 63 2.26 3.51 0.09
N ILE A 64 1.75 2.32 -0.19
CA ILE A 64 2.14 1.50 -1.32
C ILE A 64 0.91 1.33 -2.21
N ILE A 65 1.06 1.56 -3.51
CA ILE A 65 -0.03 1.51 -4.49
C ILE A 65 0.37 0.52 -5.58
N ASN A 66 -0.47 -0.49 -5.75
CA ASN A 66 -0.43 -1.39 -6.89
C ASN A 66 -1.26 -0.78 -8.02
N ASP A 67 -0.68 -0.60 -9.19
CA ASP A 67 -1.33 0.05 -10.32
C ASP A 67 -2.49 -0.78 -10.90
N GLY A 68 -2.24 -2.01 -11.33
CA GLY A 68 -3.04 -2.68 -12.34
C GLY A 68 -2.50 -4.05 -12.73
N THR A 69 -1.21 -4.33 -12.47
CA THR A 69 -0.65 -5.68 -12.61
C THR A 69 -0.59 -6.40 -11.26
N LEU A 70 -0.74 -7.72 -11.23
CA LEU A 70 -0.57 -8.46 -9.98
C LEU A 70 0.90 -8.54 -9.58
N GLY A 71 1.18 -8.30 -8.29
CA GLY A 71 2.54 -8.29 -7.74
C GLY A 71 3.26 -6.96 -7.94
N PHE A 72 4.35 -6.75 -7.19
CA PHE A 72 5.06 -5.47 -7.22
C PHE A 72 5.93 -5.30 -8.46
N GLN A 73 5.81 -4.15 -9.12
CA GLN A 73 6.54 -3.72 -10.30
C GLN A 73 7.14 -2.34 -10.06
N SER A 74 8.42 -2.25 -9.72
CA SER A 74 9.07 -0.96 -9.40
C SER A 74 9.05 0.09 -10.51
N ALA A 75 8.77 -0.31 -11.76
CA ALA A 75 8.64 0.62 -12.88
C ALA A 75 7.27 1.32 -12.96
N ASN A 76 6.22 0.74 -12.34
CA ASN A 76 4.84 1.19 -12.50
C ASN A 76 4.16 1.45 -11.14
N ASP A 77 4.47 0.65 -10.13
CA ASP A 77 3.93 0.77 -8.79
C ASP A 77 4.62 1.87 -7.99
N LEU A 78 3.89 2.41 -7.02
CA LEU A 78 4.36 3.50 -6.18
C LEU A 78 4.59 3.03 -4.75
N VAL A 79 5.73 3.44 -4.19
CA VAL A 79 6.04 3.35 -2.77
C VAL A 79 6.36 4.75 -2.28
N ILE A 80 5.48 5.30 -1.44
CA ILE A 80 5.57 6.65 -0.92
C ILE A 80 6.01 6.56 0.55
N ASN A 81 7.13 7.20 0.87
CA ASN A 81 7.61 7.31 2.24
C ASN A 81 6.91 8.47 2.95
N LEU A 82 6.11 8.13 3.97
CA LEU A 82 5.36 9.04 4.83
C LEU A 82 5.98 9.11 6.23
N THR A 83 7.26 8.81 6.40
CA THR A 83 7.97 9.01 7.67
C THR A 83 7.80 10.45 8.16
N GLY A 84 7.46 10.58 9.44
CA GLY A 84 7.12 11.87 10.05
C GLY A 84 5.64 12.20 10.02
N LEU A 85 4.78 11.37 9.40
CA LEU A 85 3.34 11.45 9.57
C LEU A 85 3.00 11.33 11.07
N THR A 86 2.33 12.35 11.60
CA THR A 86 1.92 12.42 13.01
C THR A 86 0.46 12.00 13.17
N GLY A 87 0.08 11.69 14.40
CA GLY A 87 -1.27 11.25 14.74
C GLY A 87 -1.45 9.72 14.71
N THR A 88 -2.70 9.29 14.86
CA THR A 88 -3.06 7.88 14.95
C THR A 88 -3.43 7.36 13.57
N LEU A 89 -2.70 6.34 13.09
CA LEU A 89 -3.10 5.62 11.88
C LEU A 89 -4.47 4.94 12.08
N PRO A 90 -5.26 4.75 11.02
CA PRO A 90 -6.53 4.01 11.09
C PRO A 90 -6.37 2.61 11.69
N ALA A 91 -7.47 1.92 12.00
CA ALA A 91 -7.42 0.51 12.39
C ALA A 91 -6.84 -0.37 11.26
N LEU A 92 -6.38 -1.58 11.61
CA LEU A 92 -5.93 -2.56 10.60
C LEU A 92 -7.10 -2.98 9.70
N GLY A 93 -6.77 -3.36 8.46
CA GLY A 93 -7.74 -3.83 7.47
C GLY A 93 -8.37 -2.72 6.62
N PRO A 94 -9.52 -3.01 5.97
CA PRO A 94 -10.10 -2.11 4.98
C PRO A 94 -10.40 -0.71 5.52
N ILE A 95 -10.06 0.31 4.74
CA ILE A 95 -10.34 1.72 5.00
C ILE A 95 -11.16 2.25 3.82
N ALA A 96 -12.10 3.15 4.10
CA ALA A 96 -12.82 3.84 3.04
C ALA A 96 -11.84 4.65 2.16
N VAL A 97 -11.82 4.35 0.85
CA VAL A 97 -10.90 4.97 -0.12
C VAL A 97 -11.05 6.50 -0.13
N ASN A 98 -12.29 6.99 -0.09
CA ASN A 98 -12.63 8.41 -0.10
C ASN A 98 -12.26 9.18 1.17
N SER A 99 -11.72 8.50 2.19
CA SER A 99 -11.11 9.16 3.35
C SER A 99 -9.68 9.68 3.07
N PHE A 100 -9.07 9.25 1.96
CA PHE A 100 -7.67 9.58 1.61
C PHE A 100 -7.48 10.00 0.15
N PHE A 101 -8.24 9.42 -0.78
CA PHE A 101 -8.12 9.68 -2.21
C PHE A 101 -9.36 10.44 -2.70
N VAL A 102 -9.14 11.51 -3.48
CA VAL A 102 -10.19 12.43 -3.99
C VAL A 102 -10.12 12.59 -5.49
#